data_AF-A0A410MJ43-F1
#
_entry.id   AF-A0A410MJ43-F1
#
_cell.length_a   1.000
_cell.length_b   1.000
_cell.length_c   1.000
_cell.angle_alpha   90.00
_cell.angle_beta   90.00
_cell.angle_gamma   90.00
#
_symmetry.space_group_name_H-M   'P 1'
#
loop_
_entity.id
_entity.type
_entity.pdbx_description
1 polymer ?
#
loop_
_entity_poly.entity_id
_entity_poly.type
_entity_poly.pdbx_seq_one_letter_code
_entity_poly.pdbx_strand_id
1 'polypeptide(L)'
;MKEVNNLQFHSQLSLKQVEDRLLITAEFPDEFLKEVEMKDPFLYVTLLVRGGARIKIIDEDSAKLHIPAKKDFEQKTYHKIIEFAKEHAKQF
;
A
#
# COMPACT_ATOMS: atom_id res chain seq x y z
N MET A 1 0.01 8.60 9.41
CA MET A 1 -0.50 8.88 8.05
C MET A 1 -1.97 9.25 8.11
N LYS A 2 -2.23 10.54 7.93
CA LYS A 2 -3.58 11.11 7.91
C LYS A 2 -4.04 11.17 6.45
N GLU A 3 -4.95 10.26 6.11
CA GLU A 3 -5.62 10.17 4.81
C GLU A 3 -4.75 9.83 3.58
N VAL A 4 -5.19 8.84 2.80
CA VAL A 4 -4.64 8.49 1.47
C VAL A 4 -5.82 8.41 0.53
N ASN A 5 -5.75 9.16 -0.57
CA ASN A 5 -6.86 9.34 -1.50
C ASN A 5 -6.50 8.88 -2.91
N ASN A 6 -7.52 8.79 -3.76
CA ASN A 6 -7.37 8.47 -5.18
C ASN A 6 -6.53 7.20 -5.42
N LEU A 7 -6.88 6.12 -4.71
CA LEU A 7 -6.26 4.81 -4.92
C LEU A 7 -6.52 4.35 -6.36
N GLN A 8 -5.46 4.02 -7.08
CA GLN A 8 -5.56 3.43 -8.41
C GLN A 8 -4.69 2.18 -8.49
N PHE A 9 -5.24 1.13 -9.10
CA PHE A 9 -4.51 -0.09 -9.31
C PHE A 9 -3.42 0.12 -10.37
N HIS A 10 -2.17 -0.18 -10.02
CA HIS A 10 -1.04 -0.08 -10.94
C HIS A 10 -0.64 -1.44 -11.50
N SER A 11 -0.34 -2.40 -10.61
CA SER A 11 0.02 -3.77 -11.04
C SER A 11 -0.18 -4.80 -9.93
N GLN A 12 -0.16 -6.08 -10.30
CA GLN A 12 -0.29 -7.21 -9.39
C GLN A 12 0.82 -8.23 -9.64
N LEU A 13 1.45 -8.70 -8.56
CA LEU A 13 2.32 -9.86 -8.54
C LEU A 13 1.70 -10.93 -7.63
N SER A 14 1.11 -11.96 -8.23
CA SER A 14 0.60 -13.12 -7.49
C SER A 14 1.67 -14.21 -7.41
N LEU A 15 2.08 -14.56 -6.19
CA LEU A 15 2.82 -15.79 -5.95
C LEU A 15 1.80 -16.89 -5.68
N LYS A 16 1.74 -17.89 -6.57
CA LYS A 16 0.75 -18.97 -6.52
C LYS A 16 0.62 -19.52 -5.09
N GLN A 17 -0.62 -19.47 -4.56
CA GLN A 17 -1.10 -20.18 -3.37
C GLN A 17 -0.67 -19.67 -1.99
N VAL A 18 0.00 -18.52 -1.86
CA VAL A 18 0.45 -18.02 -0.54
C VAL A 18 0.00 -16.59 -0.26
N GLU A 19 0.12 -15.71 -1.26
CA GLU A 19 -0.18 -14.29 -1.11
C GLU A 19 -0.44 -13.61 -2.46
N ASP A 20 -1.22 -12.53 -2.42
CA ASP A 20 -1.33 -11.56 -3.51
C ASP A 20 -0.58 -10.29 -3.13
N ARG A 21 0.26 -9.80 -4.03
CA ARG A 21 0.96 -8.53 -3.87
C ARG A 21 0.47 -7.54 -4.91
N LEU A 22 0.13 -6.33 -4.47
CA LEU A 22 -0.42 -5.28 -5.31
C LEU A 22 0.45 -4.02 -5.18
N LEU A 23 0.67 -3.37 -6.31
CA LEU A 23 1.17 -2.01 -6.40
C LEU A 23 -0.04 -1.10 -6.69
N ILE A 24 -0.23 -0.12 -5.82
CA ILE A 24 -1.34 0.83 -5.88
C ILE A 24 -0.74 2.24 -5.84
N THR A 25 -1.10 3.08 -6.80
CA THR A 25 -0.79 4.52 -6.75
C THR A 25 -1.83 5.22 -5.88
N ALA A 26 -1.43 6.30 -5.23
CA ALA A 26 -2.31 7.08 -4.39
C ALA A 26 -1.80 8.51 -4.25
N GLU A 27 -2.68 9.42 -3.83
CA GLU A 27 -2.29 10.72 -3.35
C GLU A 27 -1.89 10.64 -1.89
N PHE A 28 -0.60 10.84 -1.63
CA PHE A 28 -0.02 10.91 -0.30
C PHE A 28 0.01 12.35 0.19
N PRO A 29 -0.17 12.60 1.51
CA PRO A 29 -0.03 13.94 2.05
C PRO A 29 1.38 14.50 1.84
N ASP A 30 1.49 15.76 1.42
CA ASP A 30 2.78 16.44 1.17
C ASP A 30 3.71 16.41 2.39
N GLU A 31 3.16 16.55 3.60
CA GLU A 31 3.92 16.47 4.85
C GLU A 31 4.59 15.10 5.01
N PHE A 32 3.86 14.04 4.67
CA PHE A 32 4.39 12.68 4.71
C PHE A 32 5.47 12.51 3.64
N LEU A 33 5.22 12.94 2.40
CA LEU A 33 6.19 12.84 1.31
C LEU A 33 7.52 13.53 1.64
N LYS A 34 7.47 14.69 2.31
CA LYS A 34 8.66 15.39 2.82
C LYS A 34 9.35 14.63 3.94
N GLU A 35 8.59 14.08 4.89
CA GLU A 35 9.13 13.32 6.03
C GLU A 35 9.88 12.07 5.58
N VAL A 36 9.33 11.31 4.63
CA VAL A 36 9.97 10.11 4.09
C VAL A 36 10.86 10.39 2.89
N GLU A 37 10.94 11.67 2.47
CA GLU A 37 11.73 12.17 1.36
C GLU A 37 11.51 11.36 0.06
N MET A 38 10.24 11.07 -0.25
CA MET A 38 9.79 10.37 -1.45
C MET A 38 9.10 11.34 -2.42
N LYS A 39 9.21 11.09 -3.72
CA LYS A 39 8.62 11.94 -4.77
C LYS A 39 7.33 11.37 -5.33
N ASP A 40 7.37 10.11 -5.76
CA ASP A 40 6.22 9.44 -6.37
C ASP A 40 6.07 8.01 -5.84
N PRO A 41 5.62 7.85 -4.58
CA PRO A 41 5.58 6.54 -3.95
C PRO A 41 4.36 5.71 -4.37
N PHE A 42 4.54 4.39 -4.29
CA PHE A 42 3.50 3.38 -4.43
C PHE A 42 3.21 2.72 -3.08
N LEU A 43 1.94 2.36 -2.88
CA LEU A 43 1.54 1.40 -1.85
C LEU A 43 1.84 -0.01 -2.37
N TYR A 44 2.79 -0.69 -1.73
CA TYR A 44 3.06 -2.11 -1.93
C TYR A 44 2.32 -2.93 -0.89
N VAL A 45 1.13 -3.43 -1.27
CA VAL A 45 0.22 -4.14 -0.39
C VAL A 45 0.40 -5.64 -0.58
N THR A 46 0.55 -6.38 0.52
CA THR A 46 0.60 -7.85 0.53
C THR A 46 -0.59 -8.38 1.31
N LEU A 47 -1.40 -9.20 0.65
CA LEU A 47 -2.55 -9.91 1.22
C LEU A 47 -2.19 -11.39 1.39
N LEU A 48 -2.24 -11.88 2.63
CA LEU A 48 -1.94 -13.26 3.00
C LEU A 48 -3.23 -14.07 3.09
N VAL A 49 -3.23 -15.30 2.57
CA VAL A 49 -4.42 -16.19 2.51
C VAL A 49 -5.05 -16.45 3.88
N ARG A 50 -4.26 -16.34 4.97
CA ARG A 50 -4.72 -16.51 6.36
C ARG A 50 -5.30 -15.22 6.99
N GLY A 51 -5.67 -14.23 6.18
CA GLY A 51 -6.30 -12.99 6.63
C GLY A 51 -5.34 -11.90 7.12
N GLY A 52 -4.03 -12.07 6.92
CA GLY A 52 -3.04 -11.05 7.24
C GLY A 52 -2.87 -10.06 6.09
N ALA A 53 -2.57 -8.80 6.40
CA ALA A 53 -2.21 -7.81 5.40
C ALA A 53 -1.00 -6.99 5.85
N ARG A 54 -0.17 -6.57 4.90
CA ARG A 54 0.98 -5.69 5.13
C ARG A 54 0.99 -4.60 4.07
N ILE A 55 1.32 -3.39 4.48
CA ILE A 55 1.46 -2.24 3.59
C ILE A 55 2.90 -1.75 3.74
N LYS A 56 3.60 -1.63 2.61
CA LYS A 56 4.86 -0.91 2.50
C LYS A 56 4.65 0.27 1.55
N ILE A 57 5.45 1.30 1.69
CA ILE A 57 5.48 2.44 0.79
C ILE A 57 6.85 2.41 0.12
N ILE A 58 6.85 2.30 -1.21
CA ILE A 58 8.09 2.25 -1.99
C ILE A 58 8.11 3.40 -2.96
N ASP A 59 9.29 3.95 -3.21
CA ASP A 59 9.50 4.93 -4.27
C ASP A 59 10.63 4.40 -5.15
N GLU A 60 10.30 4.10 -6.41
CA GLU A 60 11.26 3.54 -7.36
C GLU A 60 12.29 4.59 -7.82
N ASP A 61 11.88 5.86 -7.93
CA ASP A 61 12.75 6.96 -8.35
C ASP A 61 13.81 7.29 -7.31
N SER A 62 13.42 7.31 -6.03
CA SER A 62 14.35 7.57 -4.93
C SER A 62 14.97 6.30 -4.33
N ALA A 63 14.59 5.11 -4.82
CA ALA A 63 14.96 3.81 -4.27
C ALA A 63 14.70 3.69 -2.75
N LYS A 64 13.68 4.38 -2.24
CA LYS A 64 13.33 4.40 -0.81
C LYS A 64 12.24 3.40 -0.47
N LEU A 65 12.32 2.91 0.76
CA LEU A 65 11.35 2.00 1.35
C LEU A 65 10.97 2.51 2.74
N HIS A 66 9.67 2.74 2.94
CA HIS A 66 9.09 3.05 4.23
C HIS A 66 8.13 1.92 4.65
N ILE A 67 8.30 1.41 5.86
CA ILE A 67 7.52 0.29 6.40
C ILE A 67 6.72 0.80 7.60
N PRO A 68 5.53 1.38 7.36
CA PRO A 68 4.69 1.84 8.45
C PRO A 68 4.11 0.65 9.22
N ALA A 69 4.07 0.75 10.54
CA ALA A 69 3.29 -0.16 11.35
C ALA A 69 1.81 0.17 11.23
N LYS A 70 0.93 -0.81 11.50
CA LYS A 70 -0.53 -0.61 11.45
C LYS A 70 -1.00 0.59 12.31
N LYS A 71 -0.36 0.83 13.45
CA LYS A 71 -0.64 1.95 14.37
C LYS A 71 -0.33 3.32 13.77
N ASP A 72 0.50 3.38 12.73
CA ASP A 72 0.90 4.63 12.08
C ASP A 72 -0.15 5.09 11.06
N PHE A 73 -1.13 4.25 10.74
CA PHE A 73 -2.28 4.60 9.92
C PHE A 73 -3.46 5.02 10.78
N GLU A 74 -4.20 6.01 10.29
CA GLU A 74 -5.60 6.13 10.71
C GLU A 74 -6.36 4.85 10.34
N GLN A 75 -7.18 4.35 11.26
CA GLN A 75 -7.90 3.10 11.06
C GLN A 75 -8.72 3.11 9.77
N LYS A 76 -9.41 4.22 9.45
CA LYS A 76 -10.17 4.37 8.20
C LYS A 76 -9.30 4.20 6.96
N THR A 77 -8.13 4.82 6.94
CA THR A 77 -7.18 4.79 5.81
C THR A 77 -6.64 3.39 5.60
N TYR A 78 -6.25 2.72 6.70
CA TYR A 78 -5.78 1.34 6.63
C TYR A 78 -6.85 0.42 6.02
N HIS A 79 -8.09 0.47 6.51
CA HIS A 79 -9.17 -0.37 5.99
C HIS A 79 -9.47 -0.06 4.52
N LYS A 80 -9.54 1.21 4.14
CA LYS A 80 -9.74 1.62 2.74
C LYS A 80 -8.69 1.03 1.80
N ILE A 81 -7.41 1.10 2.15
CA ILE A 81 -6.33 0.54 1.35
C ILE A 81 -6.46 -0.98 1.23
N ILE A 82 -6.77 -1.67 2.34
CA ILE A 82 -6.90 -3.13 2.35
C ILE A 82 -8.12 -3.60 1.54
N GLU A 83 -9.27 -2.96 1.69
CA GLU A 83 -10.48 -3.33 0.93
C GLU A 83 -10.26 -3.09 -0.57
N PHE A 84 -9.71 -1.94 -0.96
CA PHE A 84 -9.34 -1.69 -2.35
C PHE A 84 -8.37 -2.75 -2.89
N ALA A 85 -7.35 -3.12 -2.10
CA ALA A 85 -6.41 -4.16 -2.52
C ALA A 85 -7.09 -5.53 -2.70
N LYS A 86 -8.10 -5.87 -1.90
CA LYS A 86 -8.86 -7.12 -2.05
C LYS A 86 -9.72 -7.12 -3.30
N GLU A 87 -10.41 -6.02 -3.61
CA GLU A 87 -11.23 -5.88 -4.83
C GLU A 87 -10.43 -6.12 -6.12
N HIS A 88 -9.12 -5.85 -6.08
CA HIS A 88 -8.19 -6.05 -7.19
C HIS A 88 -7.31 -7.30 -7.06
N ALA A 89 -7.42 -8.03 -5.95
CA ALA A 89 -6.71 -9.29 -5.76
C ALA A 89 -7.42 -10.41 -6.53
N LYS A 90 -6.66 -11.40 -7.01
CA LYS A 90 -7.25 -12.50 -7.79
C LYS A 90 -7.68 -13.66 -6.91
N GLN A 91 -7.09 -13.78 -5.72
CA GLN A 91 -7.32 -14.88 -4.79
C GLN A 91 -8.31 -14.52 -3.67
N PHE A 92 -8.76 -13.27 -3.59
CA PHE A 92 -9.61 -12.74 -2.51
C PHE A 92 -10.85 -12.06 -3.03
#